data_AF-A0A523IKU4-F1
#
_entry.id   AF-A0A523IKU4-F1
#
_cell.length_a   1.000
_cell.length_b   1.000
_cell.length_c   1.000
_cell.angle_alpha   90.00
_cell.angle_beta   90.00
_cell.angle_gamma   90.00
#
_symmetry.space_group_name_H-M   'P 1'
#
loop_
_entity.id
_entity.type
_entity.pdbx_description
1 polymer ?
#
loop_
_entity_poly.entity_id
_entity_poly.type
_entity_poly.pdbx_seq_one_letter_code
_entity_poly.pdbx_strand_id
1 'polypeptide(L)'
;MERVPMTPNGYEKMKKELENLLRVERPSVIKMISEAREFGDLSENAEYDSAKNRQSFIEGRIQELESKVSRAEVIDPAKLTNKD
;
A
#
# COMPACT_ATOMS: atom_id res chain seq x y z
N MET A 1 0.21 -14.69 16.74
CA MET A 1 -0.17 -13.37 16.16
C MET A 1 -1.66 -13.22 16.30
N GLU A 2 -2.12 -12.05 16.76
CA GLU A 2 -3.54 -11.73 16.88
C GLU A 2 -4.15 -11.51 15.49
N ARG A 3 -5.28 -12.17 15.20
CA ARG A 3 -6.04 -11.98 13.96
C ARG A 3 -6.92 -10.75 14.07
N VAL A 4 -7.10 -10.04 12.95
CA VAL A 4 -7.92 -8.82 12.89
C VAL A 4 -9.21 -9.15 12.12
N PRO A 5 -10.39 -9.12 12.77
CA PRO A 5 -11.66 -9.32 12.10
C PRO A 5 -11.90 -8.26 11.03
N MET A 6 -12.30 -8.69 9.83
CA MET A 6 -12.54 -7.82 8.68
C MET A 6 -13.73 -8.31 7.86
N THR A 7 -14.47 -7.39 7.25
CA THR A 7 -15.53 -7.77 6.29
C THR A 7 -14.92 -8.20 4.96
N PRO A 8 -15.60 -9.05 4.15
CA PRO A 8 -15.11 -9.44 2.82
C PRO A 8 -14.82 -8.23 1.93
N ASN A 9 -15.70 -7.23 1.93
CA ASN A 9 -15.52 -6.00 1.15
C ASN A 9 -14.31 -5.19 1.61
N GLY A 10 -14.09 -5.07 2.93
CA GLY A 10 -12.93 -4.37 3.47
C GLY A 10 -11.62 -5.04 3.06
N TYR A 11 -11.57 -6.37 3.18
CA TYR A 11 -10.42 -7.18 2.79
C TYR A 11 -10.09 -7.06 1.30
N GLU A 12 -11.09 -7.19 0.43
CA GLU A 12 -10.89 -7.08 -1.02
C GLU A 12 -10.42 -5.68 -1.45
N LYS A 13 -10.93 -4.62 -0.82
CA LYS A 13 -10.44 -3.26 -1.06
C LYS A 13 -8.97 -3.10 -0.70
N MET A 14 -8.56 -3.60 0.47
CA MET A 14 -7.15 -3.54 0.90
C MET A 14 -6.24 -4.37 -0.01
N LYS A 15 -6.68 -5.55 -0.45
CA LYS A 15 -5.92 -6.35 -1.43
C LYS A 15 -5.76 -5.64 -2.76
N LYS A 16 -6.83 -5.05 -3.28
CA LYS A 16 -6.80 -4.32 -4.55
C LYS A 16 -5.90 -3.08 -4.47
N GLU A 17 -5.98 -2.35 -3.35
CA GLU A 17 -5.08 -1.21 -3.09
C GLU A 17 -3.62 -1.67 -3.03
N LEU A 18 -3.32 -2.72 -2.26
CA LEU A 18 -1.98 -3.30 -2.15
C LEU A 18 -1.45 -3.75 -3.51
N GLU A 19 -2.26 -4.42 -4.32
CA GLU A 19 -1.88 -4.86 -5.66
C GLU A 19 -1.54 -3.68 -6.58
N ASN A 20 -2.35 -2.60 -6.55
CA ASN A 20 -2.06 -1.39 -7.30
C ASN A 20 -0.75 -0.72 -6.83
N LEU A 21 -0.55 -0.63 -5.51
CA LEU A 21 0.67 -0.06 -4.94
C LEU A 21 1.92 -0.84 -5.38
N LEU A 22 1.86 -2.17 -5.34
CA LEU A 22 2.98 -3.04 -5.70
C LEU A 22 3.27 -3.06 -7.21
N ARG A 23 2.23 -3.12 -8.05
CA ARG A 23 2.38 -3.36 -9.50
C ARG A 23 2.43 -2.10 -10.34
N VAL A 24 1.90 -0.99 -9.84
CA VAL A 24 1.77 0.25 -10.60
C VAL A 24 2.55 1.38 -9.95
N GLU A 25 2.23 1.71 -8.70
CA GLU A 25 2.76 2.90 -8.04
C GLU A 25 4.24 2.78 -7.68
N ARG A 26 4.65 1.65 -7.08
CA ARG A 26 6.05 1.41 -6.69
C ARG A 26 7.00 1.42 -7.91
N PRO A 27 6.71 0.71 -9.02
CA PRO A 27 7.54 0.81 -10.23
C PRO A 27 7.55 2.23 -10.82
N SER A 28 6.41 2.91 -10.81
CA SER A 28 6.29 4.29 -11.31
C SER A 28 7.18 5.27 -10.53
N VAL A 29 7.16 5.22 -9.19
CA VAL A 29 7.99 6.11 -8.37
C VAL A 29 9.48 5.79 -8.48
N ILE A 30 9.86 4.52 -8.64
CA ILE A 30 11.26 4.15 -8.93
C ILE A 30 11.72 4.76 -10.26
N LYS A 31 10.88 4.72 -11.29
CA LYS A 31 11.16 5.35 -12.58
C LYS A 31 11.33 6.86 -12.45
N MET A 32 10.41 7.54 -11.75
CA MET A 32 10.50 8.99 -11.51
C MET A 32 11.78 9.37 -10.76
N ILE A 33 12.20 8.60 -9.75
CA ILE A 33 13.45 8.83 -9.03
C ILE A 33 14.65 8.64 -9.96
N SER A 34 14.63 7.61 -10.82
CA SER A 34 15.71 7.35 -11.78
C SER A 34 15.84 8.50 -12.77
N GLU A 35 14.73 8.95 -13.36
CA GLU A 35 14.70 10.07 -14.30
C GLU A 35 15.17 11.36 -13.63
N ALA A 36 14.71 11.65 -12.41
CA ALA A 36 15.14 12.83 -11.66
C ALA A 36 16.66 12.85 -11.40
N ARG A 37 17.30 11.69 -11.21
CA ARG A 37 18.76 11.57 -11.03
C ARG A 37 19.56 11.91 -12.29
N GLU A 38 18.98 11.82 -13.48
CA GLU A 38 19.67 12.12 -14.73
C GLU A 38 19.87 13.63 -14.95
N PHE A 39 19.12 14.48 -14.25
CA PHE A 39 19.20 15.95 -14.37
C PHE A 39 20.37 16.59 -13.61
N GLY A 40 21.27 15.79 -13.04
CA GLY A 40 22.53 16.26 -12.48
C GLY A 40 22.42 16.71 -11.03
N ASP A 41 22.20 18.00 -10.79
CA ASP A 41 22.20 18.53 -9.42
C ASP A 41 20.91 18.16 -8.69
N LEU A 42 21.01 17.22 -7.76
CA LEU A 42 19.91 16.74 -6.94
C LEU A 42 19.54 17.69 -5.81
N SER A 43 20.43 18.63 -5.44
CA SER A 43 20.23 19.49 -4.28
C SER A 43 19.17 20.58 -4.49
N GLU A 44 18.86 20.90 -5.75
CA GLU A 44 17.78 21.83 -6.15
C GLU A 44 16.64 21.12 -6.92
N ASN A 45 16.70 19.78 -7.03
CA ASN A 45 15.77 19.02 -7.85
C ASN A 45 14.46 18.72 -7.09
N ALA A 46 13.49 19.62 -7.24
CA ALA A 46 12.18 19.50 -6.63
C ALA A 46 11.44 18.22 -7.04
N GLU A 47 11.62 17.74 -8.28
CA GLU A 47 11.06 16.47 -8.76
C GLU A 47 11.64 15.27 -8.00
N TYR A 48 12.94 15.27 -7.73
CA TYR A 48 13.61 14.22 -6.95
C TYR A 48 13.08 14.17 -5.52
N ASP A 49 13.00 15.32 -4.85
CA ASP A 49 12.46 15.42 -3.48
C ASP A 49 11.00 14.96 -3.41
N SER A 50 10.17 15.41 -4.36
CA SER A 50 8.78 14.98 -4.49
C SER A 50 8.67 13.46 -4.71
N ALA A 51 9.48 12.90 -5.60
CA ALA A 51 9.51 11.47 -5.88
C ALA A 51 9.97 10.65 -4.66
N LYS A 52 10.96 11.14 -3.90
CA LYS A 52 11.40 10.53 -2.63
C LYS A 52 10.32 10.55 -1.56
N ASN A 53 9.59 11.66 -1.42
CA ASN A 53 8.47 11.77 -0.48
C ASN A 53 7.34 10.80 -0.86
N ARG A 54 6.99 10.74 -2.16
CA ARG A 54 6.00 9.79 -2.68
C ARG A 54 6.42 8.34 -2.42
N GLN A 55 7.70 8.01 -2.63
CA GLN A 55 8.23 6.68 -2.34
C GLN A 55 8.03 6.31 -0.87
N SER A 56 8.41 7.20 0.06
CA SER A 56 8.24 6.96 1.50
C SER A 56 6.77 6.71 1.88
N PHE A 57 5.85 7.47 1.31
CA PHE A 57 4.41 7.27 1.53
C PHE A 57 3.92 5.93 0.99
N ILE A 58 4.29 5.57 -0.24
CA ILE A 58 3.92 4.29 -0.87
C ILE A 58 4.43 3.12 -0.04
N GLU A 59 5.70 3.15 0.37
CA GLU A 59 6.29 2.05 1.14
C GLU A 59 5.65 1.91 2.52
N GLY A 60 5.38 3.01 3.21
CA GLY A 60 4.66 3.00 4.48
C GLY A 60 3.25 2.40 4.34
N ARG A 61 2.54 2.78 3.27
CA ARG A 61 1.19 2.25 3.01
C ARG A 61 1.21 0.77 2.65
N ILE A 62 2.19 0.32 1.87
CA ILE A 62 2.36 -1.11 1.55
C ILE A 62 2.60 -1.92 2.82
N GLN A 63 3.51 -1.47 3.68
CA GLN A 63 3.81 -2.17 4.94
C GLN A 63 2.57 -2.26 5.85
N GLU A 64 1.79 -1.18 5.94
CA GLU A 64 0.54 -1.16 6.69
C GLU A 64 -0.47 -2.18 6.14
N LEU A 65 -0.68 -2.19 4.82
CA LEU A 65 -1.63 -3.07 4.16
C LEU A 65 -1.19 -4.53 4.21
N GLU A 66 0.09 -4.85 4.00
CA GLU A 66 0.62 -6.21 4.13
C GLU A 66 0.43 -6.73 5.56
N SER A 67 0.69 -5.92 6.57
CA SER A 67 0.47 -6.26 7.99
C SER A 67 -1.01 -6.53 8.29
N LYS A 68 -1.92 -5.74 7.71
CA LYS A 68 -3.36 -5.89 7.88
C LYS A 68 -3.91 -7.11 7.15
N VAL A 69 -3.55 -7.29 5.88
CA VAL A 69 -3.98 -8.40 5.02
C VAL A 69 -3.48 -9.74 5.54
N SER A 70 -2.23 -9.81 6.02
CA SER A 70 -1.65 -11.05 6.57
C SER A 70 -2.30 -11.51 7.88
N ARG A 71 -2.88 -10.58 8.65
CA ARG A 71 -3.58 -10.86 9.91
C ARG A 71 -5.10 -10.92 9.77
N ALA A 72 -5.63 -10.67 8.57
CA ALA A 72 -7.06 -10.55 8.36
C ALA A 72 -7.80 -11.88 8.61
N GLU A 73 -8.84 -11.81 9.43
CA GLU A 73 -9.85 -12.85 9.56
C GLU A 73 -11.13 -12.35 8.91
N VAL A 74 -11.44 -12.88 7.72
CA VAL A 74 -12.58 -12.41 6.93
C VAL A 74 -13.86 -13.03 7.47
N ILE A 75 -14.69 -12.21 8.10
CA ILE A 75 -15.98 -12.60 8.68
C ILE A 75 -17.09 -11.97 7.86
N ASP A 76 -17.97 -12.81 7.31
CA ASP A 76 -19.19 -12.37 6.64
C ASP A 76 -20.32 -12.24 7.68
N PRO A 77 -20.75 -11.01 8.05
CA PRO A 77 -21.79 -10.83 9.06
C PRO A 77 -23.12 -11.45 8.66
N ALA A 78 -23.40 -11.61 7.36
CA ALA A 78 -24.63 -12.24 6.88
C ALA A 78 -24.68 -13.74 7.18
N LYS A 79 -23.52 -14.37 7.43
CA LYS A 79 -23.41 -15.79 7.79
C LYS A 79 -23.32 -16.01 9.30
N LEU A 80 -23.31 -14.94 10.10
CA LEU A 80 -23.36 -15.04 11.55
C LEU A 80 -24.82 -15.30 11.97
N THR A 81 -25.13 -16.56 12.24
CA THR A 81 -26.35 -16.92 12.96
C THR A 81 -26.06 -16.86 14.45
N ASN A 82 -26.79 -16.03 15.21
CA ASN A 82 -26.77 -16.11 16.67
C ASN A 82 -27.23 -17.52 17.06
N LYS A 83 -26.38 -18.25 17.78
CA LYS A 83 -26.83 -19.38 18.58
C LYS A 83 -27.17 -18.80 19.95
N ASP A 84 -28.46 -18.81 20.26
CA ASP A 84 -28.97 -18.65 21.63
C ASP A 84 -28.39 -19.76 22.54
#